data_AF-A0A658NPK9-F1
#
_entry.id   AF-A0A658NPK9-F1
#
_cell.length_a   1.000
_cell.length_b   1.000
_cell.length_c   1.000
_cell.angle_alpha   90.00
_cell.angle_beta   90.00
_cell.angle_gamma   90.00
#
_symmetry.space_group_name_H-M   'P 1'
#
loop_
_entity.id
_entity.type
_entity.pdbx_description
1 polymer ?
#
loop_
_entity_poly.entity_id
_entity_poly.type
_entity_poly.pdbx_seq_one_letter_code
_entity_poly.pdbx_strand_id
1 'polypeptide(L)' 'MDEAVARPERRLLYRVHGAASYYHEAAYSILSLWRQSGTADIGIVVVTDDPAPLRALIGDPPQVCYLVFSPE' A
#
# COMPACT_ATOMS: atom_id res chain seq x y z
N MET A 1 6.89 35.40 5.82
CA MET A 1 6.11 34.53 4.92
C MET A 1 6.99 33.32 4.70
N ASP A 2 6.81 32.32 5.56
CA ASP A 2 7.68 31.14 5.62
C ASP A 2 7.10 30.14 4.62
N GLU A 3 7.78 29.94 3.49
CA GLU A 3 7.43 28.89 2.54
C GLU A 3 7.60 27.56 3.27
N ALA A 4 6.48 26.97 3.70
CA ALA A 4 6.46 25.61 4.20
C ALA A 4 6.96 24.71 3.07
N VAL A 5 8.25 24.35 3.11
CA VAL A 5 8.85 23.34 2.25
C VAL A 5 7.93 22.13 2.31
N ALA A 6 7.24 21.85 1.20
CA ALA A 6 6.27 20.77 1.12
C ALA A 6 6.99 19.47 1.55
N ARG A 7 6.61 18.93 2.71
CA ARG A 7 7.17 17.66 3.16
C ARG A 7 6.80 16.60 2.11
N PRO A 8 7.76 15.79 1.64
CA PRO A 8 7.44 14.72 0.71
C PRO A 8 6.39 13.82 1.35
N GLU A 9 5.37 13.46 0.58
CA GLU A 9 4.33 12.52 1.01
C GLU A 9 4.99 11.22 1.48
N ARG A 10 4.67 10.80 2.70
CA ARG A 10 5.19 9.55 3.26
C ARG A 10 4.55 8.39 2.51
N ARG A 11 5.35 7.56 1.86
CA ARG A 11 4.87 6.41 1.09
C ARG A 11 5.60 5.14 1.48
N LEU A 12 4.85 4.04 1.55
CA LEU A 12 5.38 2.69 1.72
C LEU A 12 5.18 1.88 0.45
N LEU A 13 6.20 1.13 0.06
CA LEU A 13 6.18 0.25 -1.09
C LEU A 13 6.06 -1.21 -0.63
N TYR A 14 5.03 -1.89 -1.08
CA TYR A 14 4.88 -3.35 -0.93
C TYR A 14 5.06 -4.00 -2.29
N ARG A 15 5.86 -5.06 -2.35
CA ARG A 15 5.92 -5.94 -3.51
C ARG A 15 5.29 -7.27 -3.13
N VAL A 16 4.23 -7.65 -3.83
CA VAL A 16 3.42 -8.82 -3.51
C VAL A 16 3.08 -9.54 -4.80
N HIS A 17 3.55 -10.76 -4.99
CA HIS A 17 3.27 -11.55 -6.19
C HIS A 17 3.41 -13.04 -5.89
N GLY A 18 2.77 -13.90 -6.68
CA GLY A 18 2.88 -15.35 -6.54
C GLY A 18 2.01 -15.92 -5.42
N ALA A 19 2.62 -16.37 -4.31
CA ALA A 19 1.93 -17.19 -3.32
C ALA A 19 0.90 -16.40 -2.48
N ALA A 20 -0.24 -17.02 -2.17
CA ALA A 20 -1.30 -16.44 -1.35
C ALA A 20 -0.81 -15.96 0.03
N SER A 21 0.19 -16.62 0.63
CA SER A 21 0.77 -16.20 1.91
C SER A 21 1.36 -14.78 1.87
N TYR A 22 1.93 -14.36 0.73
CA TYR A 22 2.48 -13.01 0.60
C TYR A 22 1.39 -11.93 0.59
N TYR A 23 0.23 -12.24 0.02
CA TYR A 23 -0.94 -11.36 0.07
C TYR A 23 -1.48 -11.21 1.50
N HIS A 24 -1.52 -12.30 2.26
CA HIS A 24 -1.93 -12.25 3.67
C HIS A 24 -0.94 -11.47 4.53
N GLU A 25 0.36 -11.65 4.32
CA GLU A 25 1.40 -10.91 5.03
C GLU A 25 1.30 -9.40 4.75
N ALA A 26 1.13 -9.03 3.49
CA ALA A 26 0.92 -7.64 3.08
C ALA A 26 -0.35 -7.05 3.71
N ALA A 27 -1.48 -7.76 3.63
CA ALA A 27 -2.73 -7.33 4.24
C ALA A 27 -2.59 -7.11 5.75
N TYR A 28 -1.96 -8.06 6.45
CA TYR A 28 -1.74 -7.94 7.88
C TYR A 28 -0.86 -6.73 8.23
N SER A 29 0.22 -6.52 7.47
CA SER A 29 1.13 -5.38 7.66
C SER A 29 0.41 -4.04 7.47
N ILE A 30 -0.35 -3.90 6.38
CA ILE A 30 -1.13 -2.70 6.04
C ILE A 30 -2.20 -2.42 7.11
N LEU A 31 -3.00 -3.43 7.47
CA LEU A 31 -4.04 -3.29 8.49
C LEU A 31 -3.44 -2.96 9.87
N SER A 32 -2.24 -3.46 10.16
CA SER A 32 -1.54 -3.14 11.41
C SER A 32 -1.00 -1.72 11.43
N LEU A 33 -0.50 -1.22 10.29
CA LEU A 33 -0.07 0.16 10.14
C LEU A 33 -1.23 1.13 10.42
N TRP A 34 -2.41 0.88 9.88
CA TRP A 34 -3.58 1.76 10.06
C TRP A 34 -4.13 1.80 11.49
N ARG A 35 -3.73 0.86 12.35
CA ARG A 35 -4.07 0.92 13.79
C ARG A 35 -3.16 1.87 14.57
N GLN A 36 -2.05 2.33 13.98
CA GLN A 36 -1.12 3.25 14.63
C GLN A 36 -1.56 4.71 14.47
N SER A 37 -1.33 5.52 15.50
CA SER A 37 -1.61 6.96 15.44
C SER A 37 -0.69 7.66 14.43
N GLY A 38 -1.24 8.54 13.60
CA GLY A 38 -0.45 9.37 12.68
C GLY A 38 0.08 8.65 11.43
N THR A 39 -0.53 7.53 11.06
CA THR A 39 -0.23 6.77 9.82
C THR A 39 -1.32 6.88 8.75
N ALA A 40 -2.44 7.54 9.06
CA ALA A 40 -3.57 7.69 8.14
C ALA A 40 -3.25 8.52 6.88
N ASP A 41 -2.15 9.27 6.88
CA ASP A 41 -1.65 10.05 5.75
C ASP A 41 -0.53 9.33 4.98
N ILE A 42 -0.15 8.12 5.37
CA ILE A 42 0.85 7.33 4.66
C ILE A 42 0.20 6.69 3.44
N GLY A 43 0.67 7.07 2.25
CA GLY A 43 0.30 6.41 1.00
C GLY A 43 0.95 5.02 0.88
N ILE A 44 0.23 4.07 0.30
CA ILE A 44 0.69 2.69 0.12
C ILE A 44 0.72 2.40 -1.37
N VAL A 45 1.88 1.98 -1.87
CA VAL A 45 2.06 1.56 -3.25
C VAL A 45 2.29 0.06 -3.26
N VAL A 46 1.40 -0.69 -3.91
CA VAL A 46 1.50 -2.14 -4.04
C VAL A 46 1.89 -2.50 -5.46
N VAL A 47 3.07 -3.10 -5.61
CA VAL A 47 3.55 -3.67 -6.88
C VAL A 47 3.16 -5.14 -6.92
N THR A 48 2.34 -5.52 -7.88
CA THR A 48 1.79 -6.88 -7.98
C THR A 48 1.46 -7.25 -9.42
N ASP A 49 1.42 -8.54 -9.72
CA ASP A 49 0.91 -9.08 -10.98
C ASP A 49 -0.63 -9.18 -10.99
N ASP A 50 -1.24 -9.40 -9.82
CA ASP A 50 -2.68 -9.45 -9.65
C ASP A 50 -3.12 -8.73 -8.36
N PRO A 51 -3.83 -7.58 -8.46
CA PRO A 51 -4.30 -6.86 -7.29
C PRO A 51 -5.53 -7.51 -6.61
N ALA A 52 -6.23 -8.44 -7.28
CA ALA A 52 -7.50 -8.97 -6.80
C ALA A 52 -7.41 -9.66 -5.42
N PRO A 53 -6.40 -10.50 -5.12
CA PRO A 53 -6.30 -11.15 -3.82
C PRO A 53 -6.12 -10.15 -2.67
N LEU A 54 -5.32 -9.09 -2.88
CA LEU A 54 -5.15 -8.07 -1.84
C LEU A 54 -6.43 -7.22 -1.67
N ARG A 55 -7.06 -6.82 -2.77
CA ARG A 55 -8.34 -6.09 -2.74
C ARG A 55 -9.43 -6.87 -1.99
N ALA A 56 -9.48 -8.20 -2.15
CA ALA A 56 -10.42 -9.03 -1.41
C ALA A 56 -10.18 -9.01 0.12
N LEU A 57 -8.93 -8.76 0.56
CA LEU A 57 -8.56 -8.74 1.98
C LEU A 57 -8.72 -7.36 2.63
N ILE A 58 -8.43 -6.26 1.91
CA ILE A 58 -8.39 -4.90 2.48
C ILE A 58 -9.37 -3.91 1.84
N GLY A 59 -10.11 -4.32 0.81
CA GLY A 59 -11.00 -3.46 0.03
C GLY A 59 -10.24 -2.51 -0.91
N ASP A 60 -10.82 -1.33 -1.15
CA ASP A 60 -10.30 -0.27 -2.02
C ASP A 60 -10.08 1.07 -1.27
N PRO A 61 -9.24 1.09 -0.22
CA PRO A 61 -8.98 2.31 0.52
C PRO A 61 -8.22 3.34 -0.34
N PRO A 62 -8.53 4.64 -0.23
CA PRO A 62 -7.99 5.68 -1.11
C PRO A 62 -6.46 5.89 -0.96
N GLN A 63 -5.89 5.37 0.13
CA GLN A 63 -4.46 5.45 0.40
C GLN A 63 -3.65 4.38 -0.35
N VAL A 64 -4.30 3.37 -0.96
CA VAL A 64 -3.63 2.25 -1.63
C VAL A 64 -3.69 2.45 -3.15
N CYS A 65 -2.51 2.50 -3.76
CA CYS A 65 -2.33 2.52 -5.20
C CYS A 65 -1.67 1.23 -5.67
N TYR A 66 -2.19 0.63 -6.74
CA TYR A 66 -1.65 -0.59 -7.33
C TYR A 66 -0.85 -0.26 -8.59
N LEU A 67 0.39 -0.72 -8.63
CA LEU A 67 1.22 -0.74 -9.84
C LEU A 67 1.25 -2.18 -10.35
N VAL A 68 0.43 -2.44 -11.36
CA VAL A 68 0.33 -3.77 -11.96
C VAL A 68 1.51 -3.95 -12.91
N PHE A 69 2.37 -4.92 -12.65
CA PHE A 69 3.44 -5.28 -13.58
C PHE A 69 2.88 -6.19 -14.67
N SER A 70 3.00 -5.76 -15.92
CA SER A 70 2.79 -6.62 -17.09
C SER A 70 4.17 -6.99 -17.63
N PRO A 71 4.51 -8.28 -17.77
CA PRO A 71 5.69 -8.68 -18.53
C PRO A 71 5.42 -8.33 -20.00
N GLU A 72 6.07 -7.28 -20.50
CA GLU A 72 6.18 -7.03 -21.95
C GLU A 72 6.80 -8.23 -22.67
#